data_AF-A0A1X7RYC1-F1
#
_entry.id   AF-A0A1X7RYC1-F1
#
_cell.length_a   1.000
_cell.length_b   1.000
_cell.length_c   1.000
_cell.angle_alpha   90.00
_cell.angle_beta   90.00
_cell.angle_gamma   90.00
#
_symmetry.space_group_name_H-M   'P 1'
#
loop_
_entity.id
_entity.type
_entity.pdbx_description
1 polymer ?
#
loop_
_entity_poly.entity_id
_entity_poly.type
_entity_poly.pdbx_seq_one_letter_code
_entity_poly.pdbx_strand_id
1 'polypeptide(L)'
;MIVLLPLLGLLALLPRRGKSHFTSPVVLPSPQGYGAGNWSQAYDKARTMVGKMTLEEMNNLTVGQSTEHTGCVGLSGSAPRVGFPGMCLHDAGNGVRDTDGVNAYASAVHIGASWNSTLAYQRARFMGAEFKRKGVNVALGPVVGPIGRIAQGGRNWEGFGADAYLDGILGAQSVRGLQESVIASIKHWIANEQETNRNPIEDDDGTILSSSSNLDDRTMHELYMWPFQDALYAGVGSVMCSYNRINGTYACENSKAMNSLLKGELNFQGFVVSDWVAQHSGIESANGGLDMAMPLSSYWDDDQLAKAVQGNELNETRLTDMATRIIATWYQFGQDDSDFPATGVGMPPDLLQPHEYVDAKDPASKSSLLQQAVEGHVLVKNKANALPLGRLRIMSIFGYDAVEQTSFNPGQSIFAQNWENIGLQQPQSQEIGSNEPLTNAPQTALGTLIVGGGSGSNSPAYISAPYDALQNRAYQDDTSIYYDFHSSAPGVVAGSDACLVFINEYASEAWDRPGLADEESDELVKNVAAQCNNTIVVIHNAGIRLVDAWIDNDNVTAVMFGHLPGQDSGRSVVQILYGEVLAKTTPNLRSATLMKE
;
A
#
# COMPACT_ATOMS: atom_id res chain seq x y z
N MET A 1 -72.55 -0.23 41.30
CA MET A 1 -72.43 -1.32 40.31
C MET A 1 -71.27 -0.96 39.42
N ILE A 2 -70.17 -1.72 39.57
CA ILE A 2 -68.86 -1.69 38.90
C ILE A 2 -68.07 -0.37 38.95
N VAL A 3 -67.12 -0.35 39.88
CA VAL A 3 -66.03 0.63 40.04
C VAL A 3 -64.88 0.26 39.10
N LEU A 4 -64.43 1.19 38.26
CA LEU A 4 -63.16 1.11 37.53
C LEU A 4 -62.19 2.15 38.10
N LEU A 5 -61.05 1.69 38.59
CA LEU A 5 -59.84 2.49 38.81
C LEU A 5 -58.64 1.72 38.19
N PRO A 6 -57.65 2.42 37.62
CA PRO A 6 -56.81 1.89 36.56
C PRO A 6 -55.56 1.20 37.09
N LEU A 7 -55.19 0.08 36.45
CA LEU A 7 -53.85 -0.49 36.55
C LEU A 7 -52.85 0.44 35.87
N LEU A 8 -52.20 1.30 36.66
CA LEU A 8 -50.84 1.76 36.37
C LEU A 8 -49.89 0.60 36.70
N GLY A 9 -49.32 -0.02 35.68
CA GLY A 9 -48.27 -1.02 35.86
C GLY A 9 -48.31 -2.11 34.82
N LEU A 10 -48.06 -1.78 33.56
CA LEU A 10 -47.50 -2.70 32.54
C LEU A 10 -47.10 -1.89 31.29
N LEU A 11 -46.11 -1.01 31.42
CA LEU A 11 -45.50 -0.36 30.25
C LEU A 11 -44.00 -0.11 30.51
N ALA A 12 -43.27 -1.20 30.77
CA ALA A 12 -41.82 -1.25 30.66
C ALA A 12 -41.47 -2.69 30.30
N LEU A 13 -40.59 -2.86 29.31
CA LEU A 13 -40.13 -4.12 28.67
C LEU A 13 -40.83 -4.48 27.35
N LEU A 14 -40.80 -3.55 26.39
CA LEU A 14 -40.58 -3.94 25.00
C LEU A 14 -39.06 -3.84 24.74
N PRO A 15 -38.40 -4.88 24.20
CA PRO A 15 -37.00 -4.75 23.81
C PRO A 15 -36.92 -3.73 22.68
N ARG A 16 -36.21 -2.62 22.89
CA ARG A 16 -35.72 -1.76 21.80
C ARG A 16 -34.71 -2.57 20.98
N ARG A 17 -35.19 -3.48 20.12
CA ARG A 17 -34.43 -3.94 18.94
C ARG A 17 -34.63 -2.92 17.82
N GLY A 18 -34.21 -1.68 18.05
CA GLY A 18 -33.94 -0.77 16.95
C GLY A 18 -32.56 -1.12 16.43
N LYS A 19 -32.46 -1.84 15.31
CA LYS A 19 -31.21 -1.88 14.56
C LYS A 19 -30.93 -0.43 14.17
N SER A 20 -29.95 0.23 14.79
CA SER A 20 -29.52 1.54 14.31
C SER A 20 -28.87 1.31 12.95
N HIS A 21 -29.61 1.52 11.88
CA HIS A 21 -29.05 1.52 10.54
C HIS A 21 -28.17 2.77 10.45
N PHE A 22 -26.86 2.59 10.42
CA PHE A 22 -25.95 3.66 10.02
C PHE A 22 -26.33 4.07 8.60
N THR A 23 -26.40 5.38 8.35
CA THR A 23 -26.77 5.93 7.05
C THR A 23 -25.82 7.07 6.70
N SER A 24 -25.35 7.10 5.46
CA SER A 24 -24.57 8.21 4.95
C SER A 24 -25.52 9.28 4.39
N PRO A 25 -25.38 10.56 4.76
CA PRO A 25 -26.16 11.64 4.16
C PRO A 25 -25.93 11.74 2.65
N VAL A 26 -26.98 12.03 1.89
CA VAL A 26 -26.87 12.29 0.45
C VAL A 26 -26.52 13.76 0.21
N VAL A 27 -25.43 14.04 -0.51
CA VAL A 27 -24.96 15.40 -0.82
C VAL A 27 -24.82 15.57 -2.32
N LEU A 28 -25.78 16.25 -2.94
CA LEU A 28 -25.85 16.51 -4.37
C LEU A 28 -26.13 18.01 -4.64
N PRO A 29 -25.69 18.57 -5.78
CA PRO A 29 -24.83 17.93 -6.79
C PRO A 29 -23.37 17.81 -6.31
N SER A 30 -22.57 17.00 -7.01
CA SER A 30 -21.10 17.01 -6.85
C SER A 30 -20.55 18.40 -7.19
N PRO A 31 -19.71 19.02 -6.32
CA PRO A 31 -19.04 20.28 -6.64
C PRO A 31 -18.17 20.17 -7.90
N GLN A 32 -18.37 21.09 -8.84
CA GLN A 32 -17.55 21.15 -10.05
C GLN A 32 -16.14 21.66 -9.73
N GLY A 33 -15.15 21.07 -10.39
CA GLY A 33 -13.79 21.58 -10.37
C GLY A 33 -13.70 22.92 -11.09
N TYR A 34 -12.96 23.86 -10.52
CA TYR A 34 -12.83 25.20 -11.10
C TYR A 34 -11.40 25.67 -11.30
N GLY A 35 -10.41 24.81 -11.01
CA GLY A 35 -8.99 25.12 -11.16
C GLY A 35 -8.48 26.04 -10.07
N ALA A 36 -8.80 25.73 -8.82
CA ALA A 36 -8.34 26.51 -7.67
C ALA A 36 -6.80 26.58 -7.60
N GLY A 37 -6.26 27.74 -7.23
CA GLY A 37 -4.83 27.93 -7.04
C GLY A 37 -4.02 27.72 -8.32
N ASN A 38 -3.03 26.82 -8.26
CA ASN A 38 -2.13 26.53 -9.38
C ASN A 38 -2.73 25.64 -10.48
N TRP A 39 -3.99 25.21 -10.35
CA TRP A 39 -4.68 24.37 -11.34
C TRP A 39 -5.36 25.17 -12.46
N SER A 40 -5.42 26.51 -12.37
CA SER A 40 -6.23 27.34 -13.27
C SER A 40 -5.86 27.14 -14.75
N GLN A 41 -4.56 27.11 -15.07
CA GLN A 41 -4.08 26.93 -16.44
C GLN A 41 -4.44 25.54 -16.99
N ALA A 42 -4.30 24.50 -16.18
CA ALA A 42 -4.64 23.14 -16.57
C ALA A 42 -6.14 22.99 -16.82
N TYR A 43 -6.98 23.61 -15.99
CA TYR A 43 -8.42 23.66 -16.18
C TYR A 43 -8.85 24.45 -17.43
N ASP A 44 -8.17 25.56 -17.75
CA ASP A 44 -8.47 26.32 -18.98
C ASP A 44 -8.15 25.50 -20.24
N LYS A 45 -7.01 24.80 -20.26
CA LYS A 45 -6.68 23.84 -21.33
C LYS A 45 -7.71 22.71 -21.39
N ALA A 46 -8.06 22.13 -20.24
CA ALA A 46 -8.99 21.01 -20.15
C ALA A 46 -10.39 21.37 -20.66
N ARG A 47 -10.97 22.50 -20.21
CA ARG A 47 -12.26 22.98 -20.70
C ARG A 47 -12.25 23.24 -22.21
N THR A 48 -11.14 23.74 -22.75
CA THR A 48 -10.98 23.96 -24.19
C THR A 48 -10.99 22.64 -24.98
N MET A 49 -10.36 21.58 -24.45
CA MET A 49 -10.36 20.26 -25.06
C MET A 49 -11.71 19.55 -24.90
N VAL A 50 -12.23 19.49 -23.67
CA VAL A 50 -13.51 18.85 -23.33
C VAL A 50 -14.67 19.53 -24.05
N GLY A 51 -14.68 20.86 -24.18
CA GLY A 51 -15.70 21.58 -24.96
C GLY A 51 -15.73 21.24 -26.46
N LYS A 52 -14.74 20.49 -26.96
CA LYS A 52 -14.71 19.95 -28.32
C LYS A 52 -15.10 18.47 -28.38
N MET A 53 -15.23 17.76 -27.25
CA MET A 53 -15.56 16.33 -27.18
C MET A 53 -17.05 16.07 -27.42
N THR A 54 -17.40 14.88 -27.89
CA THR A 54 -18.78 14.37 -27.83
C THR A 54 -19.07 13.80 -26.44
N LEU A 55 -20.34 13.52 -26.13
CA LEU A 55 -20.70 12.89 -24.85
C LEU A 55 -20.10 11.48 -24.73
N GLU A 56 -20.02 10.75 -25.84
CA GLU A 56 -19.42 9.41 -25.93
C GLU A 56 -17.91 9.49 -25.65
N GLU A 57 -17.20 10.45 -26.24
CA GLU A 57 -15.78 10.67 -25.91
C GLU A 57 -15.61 11.04 -24.44
N MET A 58 -16.44 11.94 -23.88
CA MET A 58 -16.39 12.25 -22.45
C MET A 58 -16.64 11.02 -21.57
N ASN A 59 -17.61 10.17 -21.92
CA ASN A 59 -17.87 8.92 -21.20
C ASN A 59 -16.68 7.95 -21.30
N ASN A 60 -16.08 7.82 -22.48
CA ASN A 60 -14.97 6.91 -22.72
C ASN A 60 -13.78 7.19 -21.77
N LEU A 61 -13.50 8.46 -21.48
CA LEU A 61 -12.46 8.86 -20.53
C LEU A 61 -12.71 8.33 -19.10
N THR A 62 -13.98 8.13 -18.72
CA THR A 62 -14.40 7.75 -17.37
C THR A 62 -14.41 6.23 -17.14
N VAL A 63 -14.20 5.43 -18.19
CA VAL A 63 -14.28 3.98 -18.13
C VAL A 63 -12.92 3.37 -18.47
N GLY A 64 -12.47 2.46 -17.61
CA GLY A 64 -11.27 1.69 -17.89
C GLY A 64 -11.44 0.75 -19.09
N GLN A 65 -10.34 0.42 -19.75
CA GLN A 65 -10.29 -0.36 -20.99
C GLN A 65 -9.38 -1.57 -20.82
N SER A 66 -9.74 -2.69 -21.46
CA SER A 66 -8.86 -3.85 -21.57
C SER A 66 -7.81 -3.65 -22.66
N THR A 67 -6.66 -4.30 -22.51
CA THR A 67 -5.57 -4.28 -23.49
C THR A 67 -4.81 -5.58 -23.46
N GLU A 68 -4.28 -5.97 -24.61
CA GLU A 68 -3.33 -7.08 -24.76
C GLU A 68 -1.92 -6.58 -25.13
N HIS A 69 -1.70 -5.26 -25.09
CA HIS A 69 -0.48 -4.64 -25.61
C HIS A 69 0.45 -4.08 -24.53
N THR A 70 -0.04 -3.89 -23.31
CA THR A 70 0.76 -3.37 -22.20
C THR A 70 0.34 -4.01 -20.88
N GLY A 71 1.28 -4.09 -19.93
CA GLY A 71 1.07 -4.54 -18.54
C GLY A 71 0.51 -3.47 -17.60
N CYS A 72 0.01 -2.33 -18.11
CA CYS A 72 -0.73 -1.37 -17.28
C CYS A 72 -1.88 -2.07 -16.52
N VAL A 73 -2.01 -1.79 -15.22
CA VAL A 73 -3.02 -2.45 -14.36
C VAL A 73 -4.42 -1.88 -14.65
N GLY A 74 -4.49 -0.62 -15.08
CA GLY A 74 -5.67 -0.03 -15.70
C GLY A 74 -5.28 0.91 -16.84
N LEU A 75 -6.12 1.00 -17.86
CA LEU A 75 -6.02 2.00 -18.93
C LEU A 75 -7.30 2.81 -18.96
N SER A 76 -7.21 4.14 -18.99
CA SER A 76 -8.40 4.95 -19.28
C SER A 76 -8.77 4.85 -20.76
N GLY A 77 -10.03 5.11 -21.12
CA GLY A 77 -10.37 5.38 -22.52
C GLY A 77 -9.66 6.62 -23.07
N SER A 78 -9.59 6.68 -24.40
CA SER A 78 -8.93 7.75 -25.16
C SER A 78 -9.94 8.63 -25.92
N ALA A 79 -9.50 9.79 -26.39
CA ALA A 79 -10.27 10.63 -27.32
C ALA A 79 -9.34 11.15 -28.43
N PRO A 80 -8.96 10.30 -29.40
CA PRO A 80 -7.93 10.63 -30.40
C PRO A 80 -8.26 11.86 -31.24
N ARG A 81 -9.54 12.12 -31.53
CA ARG A 81 -9.99 13.27 -32.32
C ARG A 81 -9.58 14.62 -31.72
N VAL A 82 -9.55 14.71 -30.39
CA VAL A 82 -9.11 15.91 -29.66
C VAL A 82 -7.67 15.80 -29.15
N GLY A 83 -7.00 14.66 -29.40
CA GLY A 83 -5.59 14.45 -29.09
C GLY A 83 -5.30 13.88 -27.70
N PHE A 84 -6.29 13.30 -27.01
CA PHE A 84 -6.05 12.63 -25.73
C PHE A 84 -5.80 11.12 -25.96
N PRO A 85 -4.61 10.59 -25.62
CA PRO A 85 -4.25 9.20 -25.91
C PRO A 85 -4.80 8.17 -24.90
N GLY A 86 -5.39 8.62 -23.79
CA GLY A 86 -5.64 7.78 -22.62
C GLY A 86 -4.48 7.82 -21.64
N MET A 87 -4.63 7.15 -20.49
CA MET A 87 -3.65 7.11 -19.42
C MET A 87 -3.43 5.68 -18.92
N CYS A 88 -2.16 5.33 -18.68
CA CYS A 88 -1.78 4.14 -17.93
C CYS A 88 -1.81 4.41 -16.42
N LEU A 89 -2.65 3.65 -15.71
CA LEU A 89 -2.71 3.59 -14.26
C LEU A 89 -2.01 2.30 -13.83
N HIS A 90 -1.01 2.42 -12.96
CA HIS A 90 -0.19 1.26 -12.61
C HIS A 90 0.30 1.28 -11.16
N ASP A 91 0.40 0.09 -10.58
CA ASP A 91 0.86 -0.14 -9.22
C ASP A 91 2.39 -0.07 -9.11
N ALA A 92 2.96 0.28 -7.97
CA ALA A 92 2.37 0.49 -6.64
C ALA A 92 2.90 1.74 -5.93
N GLY A 93 2.38 2.01 -4.73
CA GLY A 93 2.95 3.01 -3.79
C GLY A 93 4.33 2.65 -3.21
N ASN A 94 4.87 1.46 -3.55
CA ASN A 94 6.17 0.97 -3.07
C ASN A 94 7.18 0.62 -4.17
N GLY A 95 6.89 0.96 -5.43
CA GLY A 95 7.76 0.70 -6.58
C GLY A 95 6.92 0.33 -7.80
N VAL A 96 7.51 0.33 -8.99
CA VAL A 96 6.82 -0.16 -10.19
C VAL A 96 6.68 -1.68 -10.05
N ARG A 97 5.45 -2.17 -10.05
CA ARG A 97 5.15 -3.59 -9.92
C ARG A 97 5.24 -4.25 -11.31
N ASP A 98 5.37 -5.56 -11.35
CA ASP A 98 4.99 -6.37 -12.51
C ASP A 98 5.70 -6.03 -13.84
N THR A 99 6.97 -5.66 -13.75
CA THR A 99 7.76 -5.35 -14.94
C THR A 99 9.23 -5.55 -14.66
N ASP A 100 10.02 -5.69 -15.73
CA ASP A 100 11.46 -5.75 -15.62
C ASP A 100 12.11 -4.36 -15.63
N GLY A 101 13.43 -4.28 -15.45
CA GLY A 101 14.16 -3.03 -15.64
C GLY A 101 13.83 -1.92 -14.62
N VAL A 102 13.33 -2.28 -13.43
CA VAL A 102 12.97 -1.38 -12.32
C VAL A 102 13.66 -1.82 -11.02
N ASN A 103 13.58 -1.02 -9.95
CA ASN A 103 14.09 -1.39 -8.61
C ASN A 103 12.94 -1.64 -7.62
N ALA A 104 13.22 -2.44 -6.58
CA ALA A 104 12.37 -2.56 -5.40
C ALA A 104 12.81 -1.60 -4.31
N TYR A 105 11.92 -0.66 -3.97
CA TYR A 105 12.12 0.33 -2.93
C TYR A 105 11.65 -0.23 -1.57
N ALA A 106 12.16 0.34 -0.47
CA ALA A 106 11.65 0.01 0.86
C ALA A 106 10.16 0.34 0.95
N SER A 107 9.36 -0.48 1.63
CA SER A 107 7.93 -0.20 1.77
C SER A 107 7.69 1.01 2.68
N ALA A 108 6.52 1.65 2.56
CA ALA A 108 6.20 2.86 3.30
C ALA A 108 6.35 2.68 4.83
N VAL A 109 6.01 1.52 5.40
CA VAL A 109 6.16 1.27 6.85
C VAL A 109 7.63 1.35 7.31
N HIS A 110 8.55 0.89 6.46
CA HIS A 110 9.98 0.99 6.71
C HIS A 110 10.43 2.46 6.65
N ILE A 111 9.89 3.24 5.71
CA ILE A 111 10.12 4.68 5.63
C ILE A 111 9.51 5.42 6.83
N GLY A 112 8.34 5.01 7.31
CA GLY A 112 7.74 5.58 8.52
C GLY A 112 8.61 5.39 9.75
N ALA A 113 9.19 4.19 9.91
CA ALA A 113 10.13 3.88 10.99
C ALA A 113 11.41 4.75 10.96
N SER A 114 11.76 5.37 9.82
CA SER A 114 12.89 6.30 9.72
C SER A 114 12.61 7.71 10.29
N TRP A 115 11.33 8.10 10.38
CA TRP A 115 10.88 9.46 10.71
C TRP A 115 11.52 10.54 9.81
N ASN A 116 11.92 10.18 8.58
CA ASN A 116 12.70 11.04 7.70
C ASN A 116 11.87 11.48 6.48
N SER A 117 11.32 12.68 6.56
CA SER A 117 10.51 13.29 5.49
C SER A 117 11.30 13.54 4.21
N THR A 118 12.61 13.81 4.31
CA THR A 118 13.48 13.97 3.13
C THR A 118 13.67 12.64 2.41
N LEU A 119 13.83 11.54 3.17
CA LEU A 119 13.95 10.19 2.61
C LEU A 119 12.67 9.76 1.91
N ALA A 120 11.49 10.07 2.48
CA ALA A 120 10.20 9.82 1.83
C ALA A 120 10.07 10.52 0.47
N TYR A 121 10.46 11.81 0.40
CA TYR A 121 10.49 12.54 -0.87
C TYR A 121 11.48 11.95 -1.87
N GLN A 122 12.72 11.66 -1.45
CA GLN A 122 13.76 11.13 -2.34
C GLN A 122 13.38 9.74 -2.90
N ARG A 123 12.82 8.87 -2.05
CA ARG A 123 12.26 7.58 -2.48
C ARG A 123 11.23 7.79 -3.58
N ALA A 124 10.22 8.61 -3.32
CA ALA A 124 9.12 8.85 -4.24
C ALA A 124 9.55 9.51 -5.55
N ARG A 125 10.55 10.40 -5.50
CA ARG A 125 11.13 11.02 -6.69
C ARG A 125 11.75 9.99 -7.64
N PHE A 126 12.56 9.06 -7.11
CA PHE A 126 13.16 8.01 -7.94
C PHE A 126 12.11 7.00 -8.44
N MET A 127 11.15 6.61 -7.59
CA MET A 127 10.02 5.77 -8.02
C MET A 127 9.22 6.42 -9.14
N GLY A 128 8.87 7.70 -9.02
CA GLY A 128 8.12 8.44 -10.04
C GLY A 128 8.86 8.51 -11.38
N ALA A 129 10.17 8.66 -11.36
CA ALA A 129 10.99 8.64 -12.56
C ALA A 129 10.97 7.26 -13.26
N GLU A 130 10.99 6.16 -12.49
CA GLU A 130 10.85 4.80 -13.04
C GLU A 130 9.48 4.59 -13.68
N PHE A 131 8.40 5.02 -13.01
CA PHE A 131 7.04 5.02 -13.58
C PHE A 131 6.98 5.77 -14.91
N LYS A 132 7.50 7.01 -14.97
CA LYS A 132 7.48 7.82 -16.20
C LYS A 132 8.25 7.12 -17.32
N ARG A 133 9.44 6.57 -17.05
CA ARG A 133 10.26 5.88 -18.05
C ARG A 133 9.57 4.64 -18.62
N LYS A 134 8.71 3.99 -17.84
CA LYS A 134 7.83 2.88 -18.26
C LYS A 134 6.51 3.36 -18.89
N GLY A 135 6.33 4.65 -19.12
CA GLY A 135 5.14 5.20 -19.77
C GLY A 135 3.88 5.16 -18.91
N VAL A 136 4.03 5.11 -17.59
CA VAL A 136 2.91 5.18 -16.64
C VAL A 136 2.51 6.64 -16.45
N ASN A 137 1.20 6.92 -16.51
CA ASN A 137 0.63 8.24 -16.27
C ASN A 137 0.28 8.46 -14.80
N VAL A 138 -0.30 7.45 -14.15
CA VAL A 138 -0.79 7.52 -12.77
C VAL A 138 -0.17 6.40 -11.96
N ALA A 139 0.65 6.75 -10.96
CA ALA A 139 1.13 5.81 -9.96
C ALA A 139 0.04 5.61 -8.89
N LEU A 140 -0.35 4.37 -8.65
CA LEU A 140 -1.39 4.00 -7.68
C LEU A 140 -0.84 3.96 -6.26
N GLY A 141 -0.45 5.14 -5.78
CA GLY A 141 0.03 5.41 -4.44
C GLY A 141 0.42 6.88 -4.28
N PRO A 142 0.88 7.28 -3.08
CA PRO A 142 1.18 6.42 -1.92
C PRO A 142 -0.09 5.99 -1.16
N VAL A 143 0.08 5.10 -0.17
CA VAL A 143 -1.00 4.72 0.75
C VAL A 143 -0.88 5.52 2.04
N VAL A 144 -2.00 6.08 2.50
CA VAL A 144 -2.12 6.73 3.82
C VAL A 144 -3.36 6.27 4.59
N GLY A 145 -4.03 5.24 4.06
CA GLY A 145 -5.17 4.53 4.64
C GLY A 145 -5.18 3.11 4.06
N PRO A 146 -5.00 2.04 4.87
CA PRO A 146 -5.34 1.91 6.30
C PRO A 146 -4.47 2.74 7.24
N ILE A 147 -5.09 3.33 8.27
CA ILE A 147 -4.41 4.05 9.35
C ILE A 147 -3.85 3.10 10.43
N GLY A 148 -4.04 1.80 10.27
CA GLY A 148 -3.56 0.80 11.23
C GLY A 148 -4.50 0.58 12.42
N ARG A 149 -5.82 0.78 12.26
CA ARG A 149 -6.81 0.46 13.31
C ARG A 149 -6.75 -1.01 13.72
N ILE A 150 -6.56 -1.90 12.75
CA ILE A 150 -6.45 -3.35 12.96
C ILE A 150 -4.98 -3.74 12.97
N ALA A 151 -4.46 -4.18 14.12
CA ALA A 151 -3.07 -4.59 14.25
C ALA A 151 -2.70 -5.75 13.30
N GLN A 152 -3.66 -6.65 13.06
CA GLN A 152 -3.54 -7.77 12.12
C GLN A 152 -3.73 -7.37 10.65
N GLY A 153 -3.97 -6.10 10.34
CA GLY A 153 -4.31 -5.63 9.00
C GLY A 153 -3.32 -6.11 7.94
N GLY A 154 -3.83 -6.69 6.85
CA GLY A 154 -3.01 -7.30 5.80
C GLY A 154 -2.13 -6.33 4.99
N ARG A 155 -2.53 -5.05 4.93
CA ARG A 155 -1.89 -4.02 4.09
C ARG A 155 -1.40 -2.80 4.85
N ASN A 156 -1.33 -2.86 6.18
CA ASN A 156 -0.78 -1.74 6.98
C ASN A 156 0.64 -1.36 6.53
N TRP A 157 1.41 -2.33 6.03
CA TRP A 157 2.77 -2.14 5.56
C TRP A 157 2.91 -1.23 4.32
N GLU A 158 1.82 -1.05 3.56
CA GLU A 158 1.80 -0.14 2.42
C GLU A 158 1.72 1.34 2.83
N GLY A 159 1.21 1.61 4.04
CA GLY A 159 1.19 2.92 4.69
C GLY A 159 2.44 3.16 5.54
N PHE A 160 2.58 4.34 6.15
CA PHE A 160 3.82 4.72 6.86
C PHE A 160 3.79 4.32 8.34
N GLY A 161 2.63 4.32 8.98
CA GLY A 161 2.53 3.92 10.38
C GLY A 161 1.11 3.75 10.86
N ALA A 162 0.90 3.97 12.15
CA ALA A 162 -0.42 3.95 12.79
C ALA A 162 -0.75 5.31 13.43
N ASP A 163 -0.37 6.40 12.75
CA ASP A 163 -0.53 7.77 13.24
C ASP A 163 -0.81 8.73 12.08
N ALA A 164 -1.95 9.42 12.15
CA ALA A 164 -2.44 10.30 11.10
C ALA A 164 -1.51 11.47 10.77
N TYR A 165 -0.75 11.97 11.75
CA TYR A 165 0.21 13.04 11.52
C TYR A 165 1.44 12.52 10.77
N LEU A 166 1.99 11.38 11.19
CA LEU A 166 3.11 10.74 10.50
C LEU A 166 2.75 10.36 9.05
N ASP A 167 1.61 9.71 8.86
CA ASP A 167 1.11 9.33 7.53
C ASP A 167 0.87 10.57 6.65
N GLY A 168 0.35 11.67 7.22
CA GLY A 168 0.15 12.93 6.51
C GLY A 168 1.45 13.55 6.04
N ILE A 169 2.44 13.69 6.94
CA ILE A 169 3.73 14.30 6.60
C ILE A 169 4.49 13.47 5.55
N LEU A 170 4.59 12.16 5.74
CA LEU A 170 5.35 11.29 4.83
C LEU A 170 4.61 11.00 3.52
N GLY A 171 3.28 10.89 3.58
CA GLY A 171 2.40 10.80 2.42
C GLY A 171 2.50 12.05 1.54
N ALA A 172 2.47 13.25 2.14
CA ALA A 172 2.64 14.51 1.42
C ALA A 172 4.00 14.63 0.72
N GLN A 173 5.10 14.19 1.37
CA GLN A 173 6.42 14.16 0.72
C GLN A 173 6.47 13.16 -0.44
N SER A 174 5.82 12.01 -0.27
CA SER A 174 5.74 10.99 -1.31
C SER A 174 4.92 11.45 -2.51
N VAL A 175 3.81 12.17 -2.29
CA VAL A 175 3.04 12.84 -3.35
C VAL A 175 3.93 13.82 -4.12
N ARG A 176 4.66 14.70 -3.41
CA ARG A 176 5.56 15.67 -4.06
C ARG A 176 6.61 15.01 -4.94
N GLY A 177 7.23 13.93 -4.43
CA GLY A 177 8.26 13.20 -5.18
C GLY A 177 7.73 12.53 -6.44
N LEU A 178 6.63 11.77 -6.34
CA LEU A 178 6.00 11.10 -7.48
C LEU A 178 5.61 12.10 -8.58
N GLN A 179 5.03 13.23 -8.16
CA GLN A 179 4.49 14.26 -9.05
C GLN A 179 5.52 15.11 -9.79
N GLU A 180 6.82 14.91 -9.53
CA GLU A 180 7.85 15.42 -10.43
C GLU A 180 7.88 14.68 -11.77
N SER A 181 7.23 13.51 -11.87
CA SER A 181 7.30 12.64 -13.05
C SER A 181 5.94 12.07 -13.48
N VAL A 182 5.07 11.70 -12.54
CA VAL A 182 3.77 11.06 -12.83
C VAL A 182 2.67 11.54 -11.87
N ILE A 183 1.41 11.37 -12.22
CA ILE A 183 0.29 11.70 -11.33
C ILE A 183 0.31 10.72 -10.14
N ALA A 184 0.29 11.23 -8.91
CA ALA A 184 0.07 10.39 -7.74
C ALA A 184 -1.43 10.15 -7.53
N SER A 185 -1.81 8.91 -7.19
CA SER A 185 -3.16 8.56 -6.74
C SER A 185 -3.12 8.12 -5.27
N ILE A 186 -3.46 9.04 -4.37
CA ILE A 186 -3.45 8.77 -2.93
C ILE A 186 -4.59 7.80 -2.59
N LYS A 187 -4.30 6.75 -1.81
CA LYS A 187 -5.27 5.67 -1.53
C LYS A 187 -5.24 5.17 -0.07
N HIS A 188 -6.31 4.56 0.44
CA HIS A 188 -7.64 4.38 -0.16
C HIS A 188 -8.69 5.21 0.59
N TRP A 189 -9.44 6.05 -0.12
CA TRP A 189 -10.45 6.97 0.42
C TRP A 189 -11.80 6.24 0.64
N ILE A 190 -12.24 5.94 1.84
CA ILE A 190 -11.60 6.22 3.13
C ILE A 190 -12.06 5.21 4.19
N ALA A 191 -11.27 5.10 5.27
CA ALA A 191 -11.50 4.19 6.39
C ALA A 191 -11.56 2.70 5.97
N ASN A 192 -10.72 2.32 5.00
CA ASN A 192 -10.50 0.95 4.59
C ASN A 192 -9.48 0.29 5.53
N GLU A 193 -9.95 -0.26 6.65
CA GLU A 193 -9.08 -0.66 7.78
C GLU A 193 -8.88 -2.18 7.93
N GLN A 194 -9.47 -2.98 7.05
CA GLN A 194 -9.36 -4.43 7.08
C GLN A 194 -9.54 -5.01 5.68
N GLU A 195 -8.82 -6.09 5.39
CA GLU A 195 -8.98 -6.81 4.13
C GLU A 195 -10.18 -7.77 4.18
N THR A 196 -10.45 -8.32 5.35
CA THR A 196 -11.54 -9.27 5.55
C THR A 196 -12.89 -8.63 5.18
N ASN A 197 -13.61 -9.25 4.25
CA ASN A 197 -14.88 -8.76 3.71
C ASN A 197 -14.79 -7.35 3.09
N ARG A 198 -13.66 -6.97 2.49
CA ARG A 198 -13.55 -5.69 1.78
C ARG A 198 -14.46 -5.62 0.55
N ASN A 199 -14.67 -6.74 -0.13
CA ASN A 199 -15.55 -6.89 -1.30
C ASN A 199 -16.82 -7.70 -0.98
N PRO A 200 -17.88 -7.57 -1.80
CA PRO A 200 -19.07 -8.39 -1.66
C PRO A 200 -18.79 -9.86 -2.00
N ILE A 201 -19.39 -10.76 -1.22
CA ILE A 201 -19.32 -12.22 -1.43
C ILE A 201 -20.69 -12.68 -1.89
N GLU A 202 -20.75 -13.42 -2.99
CA GLU A 202 -21.98 -14.08 -3.45
C GLU A 202 -21.96 -15.54 -2.98
N ASP A 203 -23.00 -15.95 -2.26
CA ASP A 203 -23.20 -17.33 -1.82
C ASP A 203 -24.62 -17.83 -2.15
N ASP A 204 -24.90 -19.10 -1.84
CA ASP A 204 -26.22 -19.73 -2.08
C ASP A 204 -27.36 -19.04 -1.31
N ASP A 205 -27.06 -18.30 -0.23
CA ASP A 205 -28.01 -17.62 0.64
C ASP A 205 -28.18 -16.12 0.29
N GLY A 206 -27.35 -15.58 -0.62
CA GLY A 206 -27.46 -14.25 -1.21
C GLY A 206 -26.14 -13.50 -1.31
N THR A 207 -26.21 -12.17 -1.44
CA THR A 207 -25.01 -11.31 -1.47
C THR A 207 -24.70 -10.78 -0.08
N ILE A 208 -23.56 -11.17 0.47
CA ILE A 208 -22.96 -10.52 1.63
C ILE A 208 -22.23 -9.28 1.13
N LEU A 209 -22.78 -8.10 1.41
CA LEU A 209 -22.16 -6.82 1.06
C LEU A 209 -20.85 -6.61 1.83
N SER A 210 -19.93 -5.82 1.27
CA SER A 210 -18.67 -5.44 1.91
C SER A 210 -18.85 -4.91 3.34
N SER A 211 -17.81 -5.02 4.16
CA SER A 211 -17.76 -4.43 5.49
C SER A 211 -18.10 -2.94 5.46
N SER A 212 -18.74 -2.45 6.51
CA SER A 212 -19.10 -1.03 6.64
C SER A 212 -18.35 -0.41 7.80
N SER A 213 -17.42 0.48 7.48
CA SER A 213 -16.74 1.36 8.43
C SER A 213 -17.73 2.41 8.90
N ASN A 214 -18.22 2.24 10.14
CA ASN A 214 -19.21 3.12 10.72
C ASN A 214 -18.53 4.02 11.75
N LEU A 215 -18.47 5.31 11.46
CA LEU A 215 -17.72 6.29 12.24
C LEU A 215 -18.47 7.62 12.34
N ASP A 216 -18.19 8.33 13.42
CA ASP A 216 -18.68 9.70 13.61
C ASP A 216 -17.85 10.71 12.83
N ASP A 217 -18.41 11.92 12.70
CA ASP A 217 -17.83 13.02 11.95
C ASP A 217 -16.48 13.46 12.54
N ARG A 218 -16.36 13.45 13.88
CA ARG A 218 -15.12 13.86 14.56
C ARG A 218 -13.97 12.92 14.23
N THR A 219 -14.19 11.61 14.31
CA THR A 219 -13.19 10.59 13.99
C THR A 219 -12.80 10.66 12.51
N MET A 220 -13.76 10.93 11.62
CA MET A 220 -13.48 11.14 10.21
C MET A 220 -12.49 12.31 10.00
N HIS A 221 -12.73 13.46 10.63
CA HIS A 221 -11.88 14.65 10.45
C HIS A 221 -10.53 14.57 11.18
N GLU A 222 -10.53 14.12 12.45
CA GLU A 222 -9.33 14.16 13.31
C GLU A 222 -8.35 13.01 13.04
N LEU A 223 -8.80 11.92 12.42
CA LEU A 223 -7.97 10.73 12.18
C LEU A 223 -7.87 10.38 10.68
N TYR A 224 -8.99 10.02 10.06
CA TYR A 224 -8.95 9.40 8.73
C TYR A 224 -8.70 10.41 7.60
N MET A 225 -9.29 11.61 7.66
CA MET A 225 -9.12 12.64 6.63
C MET A 225 -7.79 13.38 6.73
N TRP A 226 -7.18 13.41 7.91
CA TRP A 226 -5.98 14.20 8.18
C TRP A 226 -4.85 13.92 7.18
N PRO A 227 -4.42 12.66 6.92
CA PRO A 227 -3.33 12.44 5.99
C PRO A 227 -3.70 12.74 4.53
N PHE A 228 -4.98 12.58 4.15
CA PHE A 228 -5.46 12.99 2.84
C PHE A 228 -5.45 14.51 2.68
N GLN A 229 -5.81 15.27 3.72
CA GLN A 229 -5.70 16.73 3.70
C GLN A 229 -4.25 17.17 3.40
N ASP A 230 -3.27 16.55 4.05
CA ASP A 230 -1.86 16.86 3.80
C ASP A 230 -1.42 16.47 2.37
N ALA A 231 -1.89 15.34 1.85
CA ALA A 231 -1.67 14.94 0.46
C ALA A 231 -2.31 15.90 -0.56
N LEU A 232 -3.53 16.39 -0.28
CA LEU A 232 -4.22 17.39 -1.10
C LEU A 232 -3.50 18.73 -1.06
N TYR A 233 -3.01 19.15 0.11
CA TYR A 233 -2.19 20.35 0.24
C TYR A 233 -0.84 20.21 -0.50
N ALA A 234 -0.28 19.00 -0.55
CA ALA A 234 0.88 18.68 -1.39
C ALA A 234 0.57 18.67 -2.90
N GLY A 235 -0.71 18.77 -3.27
CA GLY A 235 -1.17 18.91 -4.65
C GLY A 235 -1.45 17.60 -5.36
N VAL A 236 -1.87 16.54 -4.64
CA VAL A 236 -2.16 15.24 -5.26
C VAL A 236 -3.14 15.36 -6.44
N GLY A 237 -2.86 14.66 -7.54
CA GLY A 237 -3.64 14.73 -8.77
C GLY A 237 -4.83 13.76 -8.84
N SER A 238 -4.76 12.63 -8.13
CA SER A 238 -5.84 11.64 -8.09
C SER A 238 -6.05 11.10 -6.68
N VAL A 239 -7.28 10.65 -6.38
CA VAL A 239 -7.65 9.96 -5.14
C VAL A 239 -8.38 8.68 -5.51
N MET A 240 -8.00 7.55 -4.92
CA MET A 240 -8.70 6.29 -5.13
C MET A 240 -9.74 6.05 -4.05
N CYS A 241 -11.01 5.86 -4.40
CA CYS A 241 -12.03 5.47 -3.43
C CYS A 241 -11.94 3.97 -3.10
N SER A 242 -12.21 3.61 -1.85
CA SER A 242 -11.98 2.27 -1.31
C SER A 242 -13.12 1.28 -1.56
N TYR A 243 -12.84 0.00 -1.26
CA TYR A 243 -13.81 -1.09 -1.34
C TYR A 243 -14.92 -1.04 -0.28
N ASN A 244 -14.58 -0.67 0.96
CA ASN A 244 -15.51 -0.73 2.07
C ASN A 244 -16.70 0.22 1.90
N ARG A 245 -17.77 -0.06 2.64
CA ARG A 245 -18.86 0.89 2.85
C ARG A 245 -18.49 1.85 3.98
N ILE A 246 -19.07 3.05 3.95
CA ILE A 246 -18.96 4.07 4.99
C ILE A 246 -20.38 4.41 5.43
N ASN A 247 -20.70 4.15 6.70
CA ASN A 247 -22.05 4.35 7.24
C ASN A 247 -23.16 3.73 6.35
N GLY A 248 -22.92 2.55 5.81
CA GLY A 248 -23.89 1.77 5.01
C GLY A 248 -23.86 1.96 3.49
N THR A 249 -23.07 2.91 2.96
CA THR A 249 -22.98 3.23 1.51
C THR A 249 -21.56 2.98 0.99
N TYR A 250 -21.38 2.34 -0.18
CA TYR A 250 -20.05 2.04 -0.74
C TYR A 250 -19.23 3.32 -0.95
N ALA A 251 -17.93 3.28 -0.64
CA ALA A 251 -17.11 4.49 -0.67
C ALA A 251 -17.07 5.15 -2.07
N CYS A 252 -17.06 4.36 -3.14
CA CYS A 252 -17.11 4.83 -4.53
C CYS A 252 -18.49 5.32 -5.03
N GLU A 253 -19.51 5.37 -4.17
CA GLU A 253 -20.79 6.04 -4.43
C GLU A 253 -21.21 6.96 -3.26
N ASN A 254 -20.35 7.12 -2.25
CA ASN A 254 -20.69 7.86 -1.04
C ASN A 254 -20.55 9.37 -1.24
N SER A 255 -21.66 10.02 -1.58
CA SER A 255 -21.71 11.46 -1.79
C SER A 255 -21.29 12.31 -0.57
N LYS A 256 -21.52 11.87 0.67
CA LYS A 256 -20.95 12.57 1.83
C LYS A 256 -19.42 12.52 1.81
N ALA A 257 -18.83 11.34 1.55
CA ALA A 257 -17.38 11.20 1.51
C ALA A 257 -16.74 11.96 0.33
N MET A 258 -17.23 11.77 -0.89
CA MET A 258 -16.60 12.35 -2.08
C MET A 258 -17.07 13.79 -2.37
N ASN A 259 -18.37 14.07 -2.39
CA ASN A 259 -18.87 15.40 -2.75
C ASN A 259 -18.70 16.41 -1.62
N SER A 260 -19.07 16.05 -0.39
CA SER A 260 -18.98 16.97 0.75
C SER A 260 -17.57 17.08 1.29
N LEU A 261 -16.94 15.98 1.70
CA LEU A 261 -15.66 16.03 2.42
C LEU A 261 -14.50 16.26 1.45
N LEU A 262 -14.35 15.42 0.43
CA LEU A 262 -13.21 15.50 -0.50
C LEU A 262 -13.28 16.71 -1.46
N LYS A 263 -14.34 16.78 -2.29
CA LYS A 263 -14.48 17.81 -3.33
C LYS A 263 -14.98 19.15 -2.78
N GLY A 264 -15.76 19.12 -1.71
CA GLY A 264 -16.32 20.31 -1.06
C GLY A 264 -15.36 20.93 -0.05
N GLU A 265 -15.22 20.29 1.12
CA GLU A 265 -14.48 20.81 2.26
C GLU A 265 -12.97 20.88 2.01
N LEU A 266 -12.37 19.80 1.51
CA LEU A 266 -10.95 19.77 1.15
C LEU A 266 -10.67 20.39 -0.24
N ASN A 267 -11.72 20.81 -0.96
CA ASN A 267 -11.64 21.50 -2.24
C ASN A 267 -10.78 20.77 -3.30
N PHE A 268 -10.89 19.44 -3.37
CA PHE A 268 -10.11 18.62 -4.30
C PHE A 268 -10.37 18.97 -5.78
N GLN A 269 -9.30 19.26 -6.53
CA GLN A 269 -9.36 19.65 -7.95
C GLN A 269 -9.03 18.51 -8.93
N GLY A 270 -8.44 17.42 -8.46
CA GLY A 270 -8.13 16.26 -9.31
C GLY A 270 -9.38 15.42 -9.62
N PHE A 271 -9.14 14.16 -10.01
CA PHE A 271 -10.19 13.18 -10.29
C PHE A 271 -10.19 12.02 -9.28
N VAL A 272 -11.37 11.48 -8.98
CA VAL A 272 -11.53 10.28 -8.16
C VAL A 272 -11.60 9.05 -9.06
N VAL A 273 -10.73 8.07 -8.80
CA VAL A 273 -10.74 6.76 -9.46
C VAL A 273 -11.28 5.70 -8.50
N SER A 274 -11.98 4.69 -9.01
CA SER A 274 -12.35 3.54 -8.17
C SER A 274 -11.13 2.68 -7.90
N ASP A 275 -11.08 2.05 -6.73
CA ASP A 275 -10.33 0.81 -6.61
C ASP A 275 -10.90 -0.23 -7.61
N TRP A 276 -10.11 -1.24 -7.95
CA TRP A 276 -10.44 -2.19 -9.00
C TRP A 276 -11.68 -2.97 -8.63
N VAL A 277 -12.78 -2.82 -9.36
CA VAL A 277 -14.11 -3.42 -9.08
C VAL A 277 -14.87 -2.85 -7.85
N ALA A 278 -14.42 -1.74 -7.27
CA ALA A 278 -15.11 -1.09 -6.14
C ALA A 278 -16.36 -0.28 -6.54
N GLN A 279 -16.68 -0.20 -7.83
CA GLN A 279 -17.91 0.42 -8.31
C GLN A 279 -19.09 -0.56 -8.23
N HIS A 280 -20.17 -0.16 -7.57
CA HIS A 280 -21.35 -1.01 -7.34
C HIS A 280 -22.68 -0.40 -7.82
N SER A 281 -22.63 0.72 -8.52
CA SER A 281 -23.81 1.41 -9.07
C SER A 281 -23.45 2.28 -10.28
N GLY A 282 -24.46 2.65 -11.07
CA GLY A 282 -24.29 3.48 -12.27
C GLY A 282 -24.41 4.97 -12.00
N ILE A 283 -25.64 5.49 -12.04
CA ILE A 283 -25.89 6.94 -11.88
C ILE A 283 -25.59 7.41 -10.46
N GLU A 284 -25.78 6.55 -9.47
CA GLU A 284 -25.52 6.84 -8.06
C GLU A 284 -24.02 7.04 -7.80
N SER A 285 -23.13 6.21 -8.35
CA SER A 285 -21.68 6.43 -8.24
C SER A 285 -21.23 7.67 -9.01
N ALA A 286 -21.81 7.94 -10.18
CA ALA A 286 -21.50 9.12 -10.98
C ALA A 286 -21.88 10.40 -10.22
N ASN A 287 -23.12 10.49 -9.73
CA ASN A 287 -23.59 11.61 -8.90
C ASN A 287 -22.91 11.64 -7.52
N GLY A 288 -22.50 10.48 -7.01
CA GLY A 288 -21.80 10.30 -5.75
C GLY A 288 -20.42 10.92 -5.71
N GLY A 289 -19.82 11.16 -6.88
CA GLY A 289 -18.56 11.90 -7.01
C GLY A 289 -17.42 11.11 -7.66
N LEU A 290 -17.64 9.86 -8.07
CA LEU A 290 -16.65 9.07 -8.82
C LEU A 290 -16.42 9.68 -10.20
N ASP A 291 -15.18 9.79 -10.68
CA ASP A 291 -14.85 10.37 -11.98
C ASP A 291 -14.32 9.33 -13.00
N MET A 292 -13.72 8.23 -12.53
CA MET A 292 -13.19 7.16 -13.36
C MET A 292 -13.41 5.80 -12.70
N ALA A 293 -14.02 4.85 -13.43
CA ALA A 293 -14.24 3.48 -12.97
C ALA A 293 -13.19 2.53 -13.57
N MET A 294 -12.55 1.73 -12.71
CA MET A 294 -11.48 0.80 -13.03
C MET A 294 -11.75 -0.61 -12.49
N PRO A 295 -11.21 -1.68 -13.13
CA PRO A 295 -10.48 -1.66 -14.41
C PRO A 295 -11.41 -1.57 -15.63
N LEU A 296 -12.69 -1.90 -15.45
CA LEU A 296 -13.78 -1.86 -16.42
C LEU A 296 -15.04 -1.43 -15.66
N SER A 297 -16.12 -1.06 -16.37
CA SER A 297 -17.39 -0.70 -15.73
C SER A 297 -18.58 -1.28 -16.48
N SER A 298 -19.25 -2.27 -15.92
CA SER A 298 -20.53 -2.75 -16.48
C SER A 298 -21.66 -1.72 -16.40
N TYR A 299 -21.47 -0.66 -15.59
CA TYR A 299 -22.45 0.40 -15.39
C TYR A 299 -22.28 1.61 -16.32
N TRP A 300 -21.06 1.85 -16.80
CA TRP A 300 -20.73 3.05 -17.57
C TRP A 300 -20.22 2.75 -18.99
N ASP A 301 -19.85 1.49 -19.28
CA ASP A 301 -19.51 1.03 -20.63
C ASP A 301 -20.71 1.13 -21.59
N ASP A 302 -20.49 0.92 -22.89
CA ASP A 302 -21.47 1.10 -23.97
C ASP A 302 -22.12 2.49 -23.96
N ASP A 303 -21.35 3.54 -23.72
CA ASP A 303 -21.83 4.93 -23.71
C ASP A 303 -22.96 5.21 -22.71
N GLN A 304 -23.08 4.42 -21.63
CA GLN A 304 -24.21 4.50 -20.71
C GLN A 304 -24.38 5.88 -20.05
N LEU A 305 -23.29 6.56 -19.63
CA LEU A 305 -23.41 7.91 -19.08
C LEU A 305 -23.79 8.95 -20.15
N ALA A 306 -23.29 8.80 -21.39
CA ALA A 306 -23.66 9.68 -22.49
C ALA A 306 -25.15 9.55 -22.82
N LYS A 307 -25.66 8.31 -22.87
CA LYS A 307 -27.09 8.00 -23.03
C LYS A 307 -27.92 8.55 -21.88
N ALA A 308 -27.44 8.43 -20.64
CA ALA A 308 -28.10 8.99 -19.46
C ALA A 308 -28.20 10.53 -19.52
N VAL A 309 -27.19 11.21 -20.05
CA VAL A 309 -27.26 12.67 -20.29
C VAL A 309 -28.30 12.99 -21.36
N GLN A 310 -28.29 12.28 -22.49
CA GLN A 310 -29.28 12.46 -23.56
C GLN A 310 -30.72 12.18 -23.08
N GLY A 311 -30.88 11.23 -22.15
CA GLY A 311 -32.13 10.86 -21.50
C GLY A 311 -32.57 11.76 -20.34
N ASN A 312 -31.76 12.75 -19.94
CA ASN A 312 -31.95 13.58 -18.74
C ASN A 312 -31.94 12.82 -17.40
N GLU A 313 -31.31 11.64 -17.34
CA GLU A 313 -31.09 10.87 -16.12
C GLU A 313 -29.81 11.31 -15.38
N LEU A 314 -28.83 11.82 -16.14
CA LEU A 314 -27.61 12.45 -15.62
C LEU A 314 -27.54 13.90 -16.09
N ASN A 315 -27.17 14.83 -15.21
CA ASN A 315 -26.93 16.21 -15.62
C ASN A 315 -25.65 16.27 -16.47
N GLU A 316 -25.71 16.84 -17.68
CA GLU A 316 -24.56 17.00 -18.58
C GLU A 316 -23.33 17.60 -17.87
N THR A 317 -23.56 18.59 -17.00
CA THR A 317 -22.48 19.23 -16.23
C THR A 317 -21.69 18.25 -15.36
N ARG A 318 -22.29 17.13 -14.94
CA ARG A 318 -21.60 16.10 -14.16
C ARG A 318 -20.60 15.34 -15.03
N LEU A 319 -21.02 14.86 -16.19
CA LEU A 319 -20.15 14.15 -17.13
C LEU A 319 -19.04 15.06 -17.66
N THR A 320 -19.38 16.31 -17.98
CA THR A 320 -18.39 17.33 -18.37
C THR A 320 -17.36 17.58 -17.25
N ASP A 321 -17.78 17.60 -15.97
CA ASP A 321 -16.86 17.77 -14.83
C ASP A 321 -15.94 16.56 -14.64
N MET A 322 -16.44 15.32 -14.80
CA MET A 322 -15.61 14.10 -14.77
C MET A 322 -14.49 14.18 -15.81
N ALA A 323 -14.86 14.44 -17.06
CA ALA A 323 -13.90 14.58 -18.16
C ALA A 323 -12.94 15.76 -17.93
N THR A 324 -13.44 16.90 -17.42
CA THR A 324 -12.61 18.08 -17.14
C THR A 324 -11.58 17.81 -16.05
N ARG A 325 -11.94 17.11 -14.96
CA ARG A 325 -11.00 16.74 -13.88
C ARG A 325 -9.90 15.80 -14.37
N ILE A 326 -10.26 14.80 -15.19
CA ILE A 326 -9.31 13.86 -15.79
C ILE A 326 -8.32 14.61 -16.69
N ILE A 327 -8.82 15.38 -17.66
CA ILE A 327 -7.98 16.11 -18.61
C ILE A 327 -7.18 17.24 -17.93
N ALA A 328 -7.75 17.94 -16.95
CA ALA A 328 -7.03 18.95 -16.20
C ALA A 328 -5.86 18.33 -15.44
N THR A 329 -6.05 17.14 -14.86
CA THR A 329 -4.96 16.43 -14.18
C THR A 329 -3.86 16.02 -15.16
N TRP A 330 -4.22 15.49 -16.34
CA TRP A 330 -3.26 15.18 -17.40
C TRP A 330 -2.40 16.41 -17.81
N TYR A 331 -3.03 17.57 -17.99
CA TYR A 331 -2.33 18.83 -18.27
C TYR A 331 -1.52 19.37 -17.08
N GLN A 332 -2.02 19.21 -15.85
CA GLN A 332 -1.38 19.76 -14.65
C GLN A 332 0.02 19.18 -14.42
N PHE A 333 0.23 17.94 -14.84
CA PHE A 333 1.50 17.21 -14.66
C PHE A 333 2.27 17.04 -15.97
N GLY A 334 2.00 17.88 -16.98
CA GLY A 334 2.79 17.95 -18.22
C GLY A 334 2.76 16.66 -19.04
N GLN A 335 1.68 15.89 -18.97
CA GLN A 335 1.58 14.63 -19.71
C GLN A 335 1.17 14.84 -21.18
N ASP A 336 0.87 16.10 -21.56
CA ASP A 336 0.72 16.55 -22.94
C ASP A 336 2.06 16.87 -23.63
N ASP A 337 3.17 16.84 -22.90
CA ASP A 337 4.48 17.11 -23.47
C ASP A 337 4.90 16.02 -24.46
N SER A 338 5.53 16.43 -25.56
CA SER A 338 5.96 15.52 -26.63
C SER A 338 7.03 14.52 -26.23
N ASP A 339 7.66 14.72 -25.06
CA ASP A 339 8.66 13.82 -24.48
C ASP A 339 8.09 12.87 -23.43
N PHE A 340 6.78 12.94 -23.13
CA PHE A 340 6.12 11.94 -22.29
C PHE A 340 6.16 10.59 -23.02
N PRO A 341 6.67 9.50 -22.41
CA PRO A 341 6.83 8.23 -23.11
C PRO A 341 5.51 7.62 -23.55
N ALA A 342 5.57 6.74 -24.55
CA ALA A 342 4.40 5.99 -24.99
C ALA A 342 3.80 5.18 -23.83
N THR A 343 2.47 5.13 -23.77
CA THR A 343 1.71 4.47 -22.70
C THR A 343 2.19 3.05 -22.45
N GLY A 344 2.70 2.79 -21.24
CA GLY A 344 3.14 1.47 -20.81
C GLY A 344 4.33 0.89 -21.60
N VAL A 345 5.21 1.74 -22.14
CA VAL A 345 6.38 1.31 -22.91
C VAL A 345 7.30 0.39 -22.10
N GLY A 346 7.71 -0.71 -22.71
CA GLY A 346 8.53 -1.74 -22.07
C GLY A 346 7.86 -2.47 -20.91
N MET A 347 6.54 -2.41 -20.80
CA MET A 347 5.73 -3.19 -19.86
C MET A 347 4.86 -4.17 -20.65
N PRO A 348 5.32 -5.41 -20.90
CA PRO A 348 4.49 -6.40 -21.58
C PRO A 348 3.44 -6.99 -20.62
N PRO A 349 2.31 -7.52 -21.14
CA PRO A 349 1.39 -8.34 -20.34
C PRO A 349 1.99 -9.67 -19.86
N ASP A 350 3.01 -10.20 -20.56
CA ASP A 350 3.72 -11.43 -20.22
C ASP A 350 5.23 -11.23 -20.42
N LEU A 351 6.00 -11.16 -19.32
CA LEU A 351 7.47 -11.02 -19.36
C LEU A 351 8.17 -12.22 -20.03
N LEU A 352 7.52 -13.37 -20.18
CA LEU A 352 8.09 -14.54 -20.85
C LEU A 352 8.04 -14.44 -22.37
N GLN A 353 7.24 -13.53 -22.94
CA GLN A 353 7.23 -13.26 -24.38
C GLN A 353 8.29 -12.22 -24.76
N PRO A 354 8.80 -12.24 -26.01
CA PRO A 354 9.64 -11.18 -26.53
C PRO A 354 8.94 -9.82 -26.45
N HIS A 355 9.61 -8.84 -25.87
CA HIS A 355 9.10 -7.47 -25.71
C HIS A 355 10.24 -6.45 -25.79
N GLU A 356 9.88 -5.17 -25.92
CA GLU A 356 10.84 -4.08 -25.83
C GLU A 356 11.36 -3.96 -24.39
N TYR A 357 12.67 -4.11 -24.20
CA TYR A 357 13.27 -3.89 -22.89
C TYR A 357 13.51 -2.39 -22.65
N VAL A 358 12.97 -1.88 -21.54
CA VAL A 358 13.22 -0.51 -21.07
C VAL A 358 13.89 -0.58 -19.70
N ASP A 359 15.16 -0.17 -19.64
CA ASP A 359 15.83 0.05 -18.35
C ASP A 359 15.39 1.38 -17.76
N ALA A 360 14.45 1.32 -16.81
CA ALA A 360 13.94 2.48 -16.12
C ALA A 360 14.82 2.90 -14.93
N LYS A 361 15.79 2.08 -14.50
CA LYS A 361 16.59 2.33 -13.30
C LYS A 361 17.49 3.56 -13.46
N ASP A 362 17.66 4.30 -12.38
CA ASP A 362 18.62 5.42 -12.30
C ASP A 362 19.86 5.02 -11.49
N PRO A 363 21.10 5.07 -12.03
CA PRO A 363 22.30 4.84 -11.24
C PRO A 363 22.41 5.75 -10.00
N ALA A 364 21.83 6.95 -10.03
CA ALA A 364 21.81 7.86 -8.88
C ALA A 364 20.89 7.37 -7.74
N SER A 365 19.92 6.49 -8.00
CA SER A 365 19.02 5.95 -6.98
C SER A 365 19.72 4.97 -6.03
N LYS A 366 20.86 4.38 -6.44
CA LYS A 366 21.54 3.32 -5.68
C LYS A 366 21.89 3.71 -4.23
N SER A 367 22.37 4.93 -4.02
CA SER A 367 22.67 5.43 -2.67
C SER A 367 21.39 5.66 -1.85
N SER A 368 20.34 6.13 -2.51
CA SER A 368 19.02 6.32 -1.89
C SER A 368 18.39 4.98 -1.50
N LEU A 369 18.43 3.96 -2.36
CA LEU A 369 17.90 2.62 -2.08
C LEU A 369 18.54 2.00 -0.83
N LEU A 370 19.86 2.06 -0.74
CA LEU A 370 20.57 1.58 0.45
C LEU A 370 20.27 2.41 1.70
N GLN A 371 20.19 3.74 1.58
CA GLN A 371 19.84 4.60 2.70
C GLN A 371 18.41 4.34 3.21
N GLN A 372 17.47 4.10 2.29
CA GLN A 372 16.11 3.71 2.60
C GLN A 372 16.08 2.41 3.41
N ALA A 373 16.79 1.37 2.93
CA ALA A 373 16.91 0.10 3.62
C ALA A 373 17.57 0.22 5.00
N VAL A 374 18.51 1.15 5.18
CA VAL A 374 19.19 1.36 6.48
C VAL A 374 18.29 2.07 7.49
N GLU A 375 17.66 3.18 7.13
CA GLU A 375 17.05 4.07 8.14
C GLU A 375 15.76 3.56 8.80
N GLY A 376 15.07 2.57 8.23
CA GLY A 376 13.83 2.03 8.81
C GLY A 376 14.02 0.90 9.81
N HIS A 377 15.25 0.52 10.12
CA HIS A 377 15.54 -0.47 11.16
C HIS A 377 15.41 0.13 12.57
N VAL A 378 14.80 -0.62 13.49
CA VAL A 378 14.57 -0.19 14.87
C VAL A 378 15.16 -1.20 15.85
N LEU A 379 16.18 -0.78 16.60
CA LEU A 379 16.81 -1.56 17.66
C LEU A 379 16.00 -1.46 18.96
N VAL A 380 15.26 -2.51 19.32
CA VAL A 380 14.36 -2.52 20.48
C VAL A 380 14.97 -3.16 21.73
N LYS A 381 16.04 -3.96 21.55
CA LYS A 381 16.85 -4.49 22.66
C LYS A 381 18.32 -4.44 22.27
N ASN A 382 19.18 -3.99 23.18
CA ASN A 382 20.64 -4.13 23.09
C ASN A 382 21.23 -4.20 24.51
N LYS A 383 21.59 -5.41 24.94
CA LYS A 383 22.15 -5.72 26.25
C LYS A 383 23.64 -6.02 26.11
N ALA A 384 24.40 -5.70 27.17
CA ALA A 384 25.83 -6.01 27.25
C ALA A 384 26.68 -5.49 26.07
N ASN A 385 26.21 -4.44 25.39
CA ASN A 385 26.83 -3.90 24.16
C ASN A 385 27.03 -4.97 23.09
N ALA A 386 26.05 -5.87 22.91
CA ALA A 386 26.11 -6.90 21.88
C ALA A 386 26.20 -6.34 20.46
N LEU A 387 25.58 -5.17 20.22
CA LEU A 387 25.76 -4.38 19.01
C LEU A 387 26.41 -3.02 19.33
N PRO A 388 27.28 -2.49 18.44
CA PRO A 388 27.69 -3.09 17.17
C PRO A 388 28.68 -4.26 17.34
N LEU A 389 28.65 -5.19 16.38
CA LEU A 389 29.59 -6.29 16.25
C LEU A 389 31.00 -5.75 15.99
N GLY A 390 31.96 -6.31 16.71
CA GLY A 390 33.37 -6.23 16.34
C GLY A 390 33.75 -7.30 15.32
N ARG A 391 35.06 -7.56 15.21
CA ARG A 391 35.57 -8.68 14.42
C ARG A 391 35.32 -10.00 15.17
N LEU A 392 34.42 -10.83 14.65
CA LEU A 392 34.11 -12.15 15.21
C LEU A 392 35.06 -13.22 14.66
N ARG A 393 35.36 -14.24 15.46
CA ARG A 393 36.09 -15.44 15.03
C ARG A 393 35.12 -16.47 14.47
N ILE A 394 34.01 -16.70 15.17
CA ILE A 394 32.97 -17.66 14.78
C ILE A 394 31.60 -16.98 14.89
N MET A 395 30.80 -17.11 13.84
CA MET A 395 29.42 -16.65 13.78
C MET A 395 28.49 -17.80 13.40
N SER A 396 27.38 -17.96 14.10
CA SER A 396 26.31 -18.87 13.68
C SER A 396 25.10 -18.07 13.17
N ILE A 397 24.53 -18.48 12.03
CA ILE A 397 23.41 -17.79 11.38
C ILE A 397 22.26 -18.77 11.21
N PHE A 398 21.07 -18.39 11.66
CA PHE A 398 19.89 -19.25 11.65
C PHE A 398 18.67 -18.56 11.07
N GLY A 399 17.73 -19.39 10.60
CA GLY A 399 16.38 -18.96 10.24
C GLY A 399 16.17 -18.73 8.75
N TYR A 400 14.94 -18.99 8.32
CA TYR A 400 14.53 -19.04 6.91
C TYR A 400 14.57 -17.68 6.21
N ASP A 401 14.55 -16.58 6.98
CA ASP A 401 14.58 -15.21 6.48
C ASP A 401 16.00 -14.69 6.19
N ALA A 402 17.05 -15.45 6.56
CA ALA A 402 18.44 -15.06 6.32
C ALA A 402 18.86 -15.15 4.84
N VAL A 403 18.14 -15.91 4.01
CA VAL A 403 18.51 -16.22 2.61
C VAL A 403 17.51 -15.63 1.62
N GLU A 404 17.86 -15.57 0.34
CA GLU A 404 16.90 -15.26 -0.72
C GLU A 404 15.85 -16.38 -0.87
N GLN A 405 14.71 -16.04 -1.47
CA GLN A 405 13.72 -16.99 -1.96
C GLN A 405 14.38 -18.05 -2.85
N THR A 406 13.87 -19.28 -2.83
CA THR A 406 14.41 -20.38 -3.64
C THR A 406 14.18 -20.22 -5.15
N SER A 407 13.23 -19.36 -5.54
CA SER A 407 12.96 -19.04 -6.93
C SER A 407 12.49 -17.60 -7.09
N PHE A 408 13.05 -16.91 -8.06
CA PHE A 408 12.65 -15.58 -8.48
C PHE A 408 12.41 -15.59 -9.99
N ASN A 409 11.17 -15.89 -10.39
CA ASN A 409 10.74 -16.00 -11.79
C ASN A 409 9.43 -15.23 -11.97
N PRO A 410 9.19 -14.61 -13.14
CA PRO A 410 7.96 -13.87 -13.39
C PRO A 410 6.74 -14.81 -13.34
N GLY A 411 5.68 -14.35 -12.67
CA GLY A 411 4.37 -15.00 -12.68
C GLY A 411 3.65 -14.87 -14.03
N GLN A 412 2.55 -15.59 -14.20
CA GLN A 412 1.72 -15.52 -15.42
C GLN A 412 0.53 -14.54 -15.31
N SER A 413 0.32 -13.86 -14.18
CA SER A 413 -0.84 -12.99 -13.96
C SER A 413 -0.50 -11.74 -13.15
N ILE A 414 -0.95 -10.60 -13.67
CA ILE A 414 -0.75 -9.30 -13.01
C ILE A 414 -1.63 -9.06 -11.78
N PHE A 415 -2.59 -9.96 -11.55
CA PHE A 415 -3.48 -9.96 -10.38
C PHE A 415 -3.10 -11.03 -9.35
N ALA A 416 -1.95 -11.67 -9.51
CA ALA A 416 -1.39 -12.57 -8.50
C ALA A 416 -0.91 -11.79 -7.27
N GLN A 417 -1.17 -12.31 -6.08
CA GLN A 417 -0.69 -11.75 -4.82
C GLN A 417 0.83 -11.64 -4.72
N ASN A 418 1.55 -12.47 -5.47
CA ASN A 418 3.00 -12.42 -5.59
C ASN A 418 3.36 -12.35 -7.06
N TRP A 419 4.07 -11.30 -7.48
CA TRP A 419 4.63 -11.23 -8.83
C TRP A 419 5.86 -12.13 -8.97
N GLU A 420 6.68 -12.24 -7.91
CA GLU A 420 7.73 -13.25 -7.81
C GLU A 420 7.44 -14.16 -6.62
N ASN A 421 7.55 -15.48 -6.81
CA ASN A 421 7.36 -16.49 -5.77
C ASN A 421 8.13 -16.13 -4.47
N ILE A 422 7.51 -15.43 -3.53
CA ILE A 422 8.00 -15.26 -2.15
C ILE A 422 7.79 -16.57 -1.36
N GLY A 423 8.11 -17.70 -1.98
CA GLY A 423 8.06 -19.03 -1.37
C GLY A 423 6.69 -19.50 -0.86
N LEU A 424 5.59 -18.79 -1.15
CA LEU A 424 4.25 -19.24 -0.79
C LEU A 424 3.92 -20.51 -1.58
N GLN A 425 3.64 -21.61 -0.89
CA GLN A 425 3.21 -22.85 -1.52
C GLN A 425 1.78 -22.67 -2.06
N GLN A 426 1.43 -23.37 -3.13
CA GLN A 426 0.19 -23.17 -3.91
C GLN A 426 -1.18 -23.34 -3.19
N PRO A 427 -1.33 -23.78 -1.92
CA PRO A 427 -2.59 -23.53 -1.19
C PRO A 427 -2.62 -22.19 -0.42
N GLN A 428 -1.56 -21.37 -0.48
CA GLN A 428 -1.36 -20.16 0.33
C GLN A 428 -1.50 -18.85 -0.45
N SER A 429 -1.90 -18.90 -1.72
CA SER A 429 -2.09 -17.72 -2.58
C SER A 429 -3.53 -17.62 -3.08
N GLN A 430 -4.02 -16.39 -3.20
CA GLN A 430 -5.33 -16.07 -3.75
C GLN A 430 -5.18 -14.94 -4.79
N GLU A 431 -6.14 -14.76 -5.69
CA GLU A 431 -6.13 -13.59 -6.57
C GLU A 431 -6.42 -12.33 -5.76
N ILE A 432 -5.74 -11.22 -6.06
CA ILE A 432 -5.89 -9.95 -5.34
C ILE A 432 -7.36 -9.49 -5.32
N GLY A 433 -8.10 -9.71 -6.42
CA GLY A 433 -9.52 -9.35 -6.53
C GLY A 433 -10.50 -10.39 -6.00
N SER A 434 -10.03 -11.48 -5.40
CA SER A 434 -10.92 -12.54 -4.91
C SER A 434 -11.63 -12.13 -3.62
N ASN A 435 -12.87 -12.60 -3.49
CA ASN A 435 -13.75 -12.29 -2.36
C ASN A 435 -13.90 -13.48 -1.41
N GLU A 436 -13.27 -14.61 -1.74
CA GLU A 436 -13.32 -15.82 -0.93
C GLU A 436 -12.51 -15.66 0.37
N PRO A 437 -13.00 -16.12 1.54
CA PRO A 437 -12.19 -16.11 2.75
C PRO A 437 -10.99 -17.07 2.63
N LEU A 438 -9.78 -16.58 2.85
CA LEU A 438 -8.60 -17.44 2.94
C LEU A 438 -8.56 -18.15 4.31
N THR A 439 -8.73 -19.47 4.31
CA THR A 439 -8.84 -20.27 5.54
C THR A 439 -7.48 -20.59 6.20
N ASN A 440 -6.38 -20.50 5.44
CA ASN A 440 -5.01 -20.77 5.92
C ASN A 440 -4.04 -19.68 5.40
N ALA A 441 -4.30 -18.44 5.78
CA ALA A 441 -3.43 -17.32 5.43
C ALA A 441 -1.99 -17.52 5.98
N PRO A 442 -0.95 -17.35 5.15
CA PRO A 442 0.43 -17.47 5.61
C PRO A 442 0.78 -16.33 6.58
N GLN A 443 1.46 -16.66 7.68
CA GLN A 443 2.03 -15.70 8.64
C GLN A 443 3.50 -15.38 8.37
N THR A 444 4.19 -16.24 7.62
CA THR A 444 5.62 -16.14 7.32
C THR A 444 5.83 -16.38 5.83
N ALA A 445 6.97 -15.93 5.32
CA ALA A 445 7.41 -16.14 3.95
C ALA A 445 8.80 -16.79 3.93
N LEU A 446 9.03 -17.77 3.05
CA LEU A 446 10.35 -18.39 2.93
C LEU A 446 11.30 -17.46 2.18
N GLY A 447 12.46 -17.19 2.78
CA GLY A 447 13.43 -16.20 2.30
C GLY A 447 13.22 -14.83 2.92
N THR A 448 14.15 -13.92 2.64
CA THR A 448 14.19 -12.57 3.23
C THR A 448 12.98 -11.76 2.79
N LEU A 449 12.24 -11.23 3.75
CA LEU A 449 11.03 -10.46 3.45
C LEU A 449 11.38 -8.99 3.14
N ILE A 450 11.42 -8.65 1.85
CA ILE A 450 11.77 -7.31 1.37
C ILE A 450 10.56 -6.39 1.15
N VAL A 451 9.38 -6.98 0.95
CA VAL A 451 8.10 -6.33 0.63
C VAL A 451 6.96 -7.28 1.03
N GLY A 452 5.74 -6.76 1.28
CA GLY A 452 4.56 -7.59 1.50
C GLY A 452 3.89 -8.06 0.19
N GLY A 453 2.78 -8.78 0.33
CA GLY A 453 2.01 -9.32 -0.79
C GLY A 453 0.90 -8.41 -1.31
N GLY A 454 0.56 -8.56 -2.59
CA GLY A 454 -0.56 -7.88 -3.23
C GLY A 454 -0.16 -6.82 -4.25
N SER A 455 -1.13 -5.98 -4.59
CA SER A 455 -0.96 -4.83 -5.51
C SER A 455 0.05 -3.81 -4.98
N GLY A 456 0.27 -3.76 -3.65
CA GLY A 456 1.27 -2.90 -3.03
C GLY A 456 2.73 -3.30 -3.25
N SER A 457 2.98 -4.47 -3.83
CA SER A 457 4.31 -5.05 -3.99
C SER A 457 5.12 -4.38 -5.11
N ASN A 458 6.36 -4.81 -5.32
CA ASN A 458 7.26 -4.25 -6.34
C ASN A 458 8.12 -5.35 -6.98
N SER A 459 8.89 -4.99 -8.01
CA SER A 459 9.78 -5.91 -8.75
C SER A 459 11.26 -5.56 -8.48
N PRO A 460 11.98 -6.34 -7.64
CA PRO A 460 13.38 -6.09 -7.35
C PRO A 460 14.28 -6.43 -8.55
N ALA A 461 15.29 -5.61 -8.79
CA ALA A 461 16.33 -5.91 -9.80
C ALA A 461 17.27 -7.04 -9.37
N TYR A 462 17.40 -7.23 -8.06
CA TYR A 462 18.17 -8.25 -7.36
C TYR A 462 17.70 -8.27 -5.91
N ILE A 463 18.06 -9.30 -5.15
CA ILE A 463 17.83 -9.32 -3.70
C ILE A 463 19.18 -9.51 -3.01
N SER A 464 19.55 -8.58 -2.13
CA SER A 464 20.65 -8.78 -1.21
C SER A 464 20.12 -9.46 0.04
N ALA A 465 20.32 -10.76 0.22
CA ALA A 465 19.90 -11.44 1.45
C ALA A 465 20.91 -11.20 2.61
N PRO A 466 20.46 -11.25 3.89
CA PRO A 466 21.34 -11.10 5.05
C PRO A 466 22.55 -12.04 5.03
N TYR A 467 22.34 -13.31 4.70
CA TYR A 467 23.40 -14.31 4.65
C TYR A 467 24.48 -13.98 3.61
N ASP A 468 24.09 -13.53 2.41
CA ASP A 468 25.05 -13.17 1.36
C ASP A 468 25.90 -11.96 1.76
N ALA A 469 25.28 -10.96 2.38
CA ALA A 469 26.00 -9.80 2.89
C ALA A 469 26.95 -10.18 4.04
N LEU A 470 26.51 -11.07 4.94
CA LEU A 470 27.33 -11.57 6.06
C LEU A 470 28.49 -12.44 5.58
N GLN A 471 28.32 -13.27 4.54
CA GLN A 471 29.42 -14.01 3.91
C GLN A 471 30.48 -13.06 3.36
N ASN A 472 30.07 -12.00 2.67
CA ASN A 472 30.99 -10.99 2.16
C ASN A 472 31.75 -10.29 3.30
N ARG A 473 31.09 -10.00 4.42
CA ARG A 473 31.75 -9.44 5.60
C ARG A 473 32.72 -10.43 6.25
N ALA A 474 32.32 -11.69 6.40
CA ALA A 474 33.16 -12.73 6.97
C ALA A 474 34.44 -12.97 6.16
N TYR A 475 34.38 -12.85 4.82
CA TYR A 475 35.57 -12.87 3.97
C TYR A 475 36.57 -11.74 4.33
N GLN A 476 36.08 -10.55 4.64
CA GLN A 476 36.92 -9.41 5.03
C GLN A 476 37.50 -9.59 6.44
N ASP A 477 36.71 -10.18 7.33
CA ASP A 477 37.04 -10.30 8.75
C ASP A 477 37.74 -11.61 9.12
N ASP A 478 37.89 -12.56 8.20
CA ASP A 478 38.39 -13.93 8.46
C ASP A 478 37.53 -14.65 9.52
N THR A 479 36.22 -14.45 9.46
CA THR A 479 35.24 -15.06 10.36
C THR A 479 34.77 -16.41 9.82
N SER A 480 34.74 -17.44 10.66
CA SER A 480 34.11 -18.72 10.31
C SER A 480 32.60 -18.65 10.50
N ILE A 481 31.83 -19.02 9.47
CA ILE A 481 30.36 -19.06 9.53
C ILE A 481 29.86 -20.50 9.61
N TYR A 482 28.89 -20.74 10.49
CA TYR A 482 28.05 -21.94 10.52
C TYR A 482 26.59 -21.54 10.36
N TYR A 483 25.77 -22.35 9.68
CA TYR A 483 24.39 -21.96 9.42
C TYR A 483 23.41 -23.14 9.32
N ASP A 484 22.15 -22.85 9.65
CA ASP A 484 20.98 -23.71 9.38
C ASP A 484 19.75 -22.81 9.19
N PHE A 485 19.18 -22.82 7.98
CA PHE A 485 18.05 -21.97 7.59
C PHE A 485 16.69 -22.68 7.61
N HIS A 486 16.65 -23.95 8.03
CA HIS A 486 15.46 -24.79 7.88
C HIS A 486 14.98 -25.38 9.19
N SER A 487 15.87 -25.73 10.12
CA SER A 487 15.48 -26.38 11.37
C SER A 487 14.93 -25.37 12.38
N SER A 488 13.80 -25.68 13.03
CA SER A 488 13.32 -24.93 14.20
C SER A 488 14.15 -25.20 15.46
N ALA A 489 14.96 -26.27 15.48
CA ALA A 489 15.85 -26.62 16.58
C ALA A 489 17.28 -26.93 16.09
N PRO A 490 18.00 -25.93 15.53
CA PRO A 490 19.32 -26.16 14.97
C PRO A 490 20.36 -26.41 16.08
N GLY A 491 21.41 -27.15 15.73
CA GLY A 491 22.59 -27.28 16.58
C GLY A 491 23.42 -25.98 16.52
N VAL A 492 23.82 -25.45 17.68
CA VAL A 492 24.67 -24.26 17.75
C VAL A 492 26.13 -24.65 18.03
N VAL A 493 27.06 -24.05 17.29
CA VAL A 493 28.49 -24.20 17.59
C VAL A 493 28.80 -23.47 18.90
N ALA A 494 29.18 -24.22 19.94
CA ALA A 494 29.43 -23.67 21.27
C ALA A 494 30.54 -22.58 21.34
N GLY A 495 31.39 -22.50 20.31
CA GLY A 495 32.43 -21.49 20.18
C GLY A 495 32.01 -20.20 19.47
N SER A 496 30.74 -20.08 19.05
CA SER A 496 30.24 -18.88 18.36
C SER A 496 30.31 -17.65 19.25
N ASP A 497 30.92 -16.58 18.73
CA ASP A 497 31.00 -15.28 19.42
C ASP A 497 29.64 -14.56 19.38
N ALA A 498 28.83 -14.82 18.35
CA ALA A 498 27.44 -14.38 18.23
C ALA A 498 26.61 -15.38 17.41
N CYS A 499 25.32 -15.47 17.75
CA CYS A 499 24.33 -16.21 16.97
C CYS A 499 23.29 -15.23 16.42
N LEU A 500 23.15 -15.18 15.11
CA LEU A 500 22.17 -14.34 14.43
C LEU A 500 20.96 -15.20 14.06
N VAL A 501 19.76 -14.74 14.40
CA VAL A 501 18.50 -15.40 14.04
C VAL A 501 17.67 -14.45 13.20
N PHE A 502 17.30 -14.89 12.01
CA PHE A 502 16.46 -14.14 11.07
C PHE A 502 15.10 -14.81 10.93
N ILE A 503 14.04 -14.09 11.26
CA ILE A 503 12.64 -14.53 11.12
C ILE A 503 11.85 -13.42 10.43
N ASN A 504 10.68 -13.74 9.88
CA ASN A 504 9.79 -12.71 9.34
C ASN A 504 8.33 -12.88 9.76
N GLU A 505 7.56 -11.85 9.44
CA GLU A 505 6.12 -11.79 9.66
C GLU A 505 5.49 -11.19 8.39
N TYR A 506 4.83 -12.04 7.63
CA TYR A 506 4.25 -11.74 6.33
C TYR A 506 2.84 -11.14 6.46
N ALA A 507 2.50 -10.26 5.53
CA ALA A 507 1.19 -9.67 5.38
C ALA A 507 0.92 -9.44 3.89
N SER A 508 -0.34 -9.51 3.49
CA SER A 508 -0.74 -9.35 2.10
C SER A 508 -2.10 -8.67 1.99
N GLU A 509 -2.33 -8.09 0.84
CA GLU A 509 -3.66 -7.83 0.32
C GLU A 509 -4.55 -9.09 0.29
N ALA A 510 -5.86 -8.86 0.45
CA ALA A 510 -6.98 -9.82 0.42
C ALA A 510 -7.27 -10.58 1.73
N TRP A 511 -6.36 -10.61 2.71
CA TRP A 511 -6.67 -11.14 4.04
C TRP A 511 -6.01 -10.34 5.16
N ASP A 512 -6.58 -10.41 6.36
CA ASP A 512 -5.90 -9.95 7.56
C ASP A 512 -5.12 -11.12 8.18
N ARG A 513 -3.98 -10.81 8.80
CA ARG A 513 -3.08 -11.81 9.38
C ARG A 513 -3.79 -12.61 10.47
N PRO A 514 -3.62 -13.94 10.52
CA PRO A 514 -4.29 -14.77 11.53
C PRO A 514 -3.72 -14.58 12.94
N GLY A 515 -2.56 -13.94 13.09
CA GLY A 515 -1.89 -13.68 14.35
C GLY A 515 -0.98 -12.46 14.28
N LEU A 516 -0.34 -12.15 15.41
CA LEU A 516 0.74 -11.14 15.52
C LEU A 516 2.07 -11.79 15.88
N ALA A 517 2.11 -13.12 15.86
CA ALA A 517 3.25 -13.96 16.20
C ALA A 517 3.07 -15.31 15.53
N ASP A 518 4.20 -15.98 15.28
CA ASP A 518 4.29 -17.30 14.69
C ASP A 518 5.06 -18.22 15.65
N GLU A 519 4.49 -19.40 15.93
CA GLU A 519 4.99 -20.33 16.94
C GLU A 519 6.34 -20.95 16.53
N GLU A 520 6.49 -21.34 15.25
CA GLU A 520 7.71 -21.95 14.74
C GLU A 520 8.91 -20.99 14.80
N SER A 521 8.68 -19.72 14.43
CA SER A 521 9.69 -18.66 14.55
C SER A 521 10.09 -18.39 16.01
N ASP A 522 9.12 -18.41 16.93
CA ASP A 522 9.40 -18.24 18.36
C ASP A 522 10.18 -19.44 18.94
N GLU A 523 9.87 -20.66 18.52
CA GLU A 523 10.62 -21.87 18.88
C GLU A 523 12.07 -21.79 18.40
N LEU A 524 12.31 -21.36 17.17
CA LEU A 524 13.65 -21.16 16.63
C LEU A 524 14.49 -20.23 17.53
N VAL A 525 13.95 -19.07 17.90
CA VAL A 525 14.65 -18.11 18.75
C VAL A 525 14.97 -18.73 20.12
N LYS A 526 13.98 -19.41 20.74
CA LYS A 526 14.16 -20.06 22.05
C LYS A 526 15.23 -21.17 21.98
N ASN A 527 15.23 -21.99 20.94
CA ASN A 527 16.15 -23.12 20.78
C ASN A 527 17.59 -22.66 20.53
N VAL A 528 17.79 -21.57 19.78
CA VAL A 528 19.11 -20.95 19.61
C VAL A 528 19.57 -20.29 20.91
N ALA A 529 18.71 -19.50 21.56
CA ALA A 529 19.04 -18.81 22.81
C ALA A 529 19.33 -19.78 23.98
N ALA A 530 18.78 -21.00 23.95
CA ALA A 530 19.12 -22.05 24.92
C ALA A 530 20.57 -22.55 24.81
N GLN A 531 21.21 -22.37 23.65
CA GLN A 531 22.55 -22.87 23.36
C GLN A 531 23.58 -21.74 23.13
N CYS A 532 23.13 -20.50 22.91
CA CYS A 532 23.96 -19.34 22.60
C CYS A 532 23.67 -18.16 23.51
N ASN A 533 24.66 -17.72 24.30
CA ASN A 533 24.51 -16.62 25.25
C ASN A 533 24.57 -15.21 24.62
N ASN A 534 24.81 -15.11 23.32
CA ASN A 534 24.82 -13.87 22.56
C ASN A 534 23.96 -14.04 21.28
N THR A 535 22.65 -14.14 21.48
CA THR A 535 21.67 -14.30 20.41
C THR A 535 21.12 -12.95 19.99
N ILE A 536 21.29 -12.60 18.72
CA ILE A 536 20.83 -11.36 18.10
C ILE A 536 19.72 -11.73 17.11
N VAL A 537 18.53 -11.17 17.30
CA VAL A 537 17.36 -11.46 16.46
C VAL A 537 17.06 -10.30 15.54
N VAL A 538 16.90 -10.57 14.25
CA VAL A 538 16.43 -9.61 13.25
C VAL A 538 15.09 -10.10 12.70
N ILE A 539 14.10 -9.21 12.66
CA ILE A 539 12.73 -9.53 12.25
C ILE A 539 12.35 -8.66 11.05
N HIS A 540 12.17 -9.23 9.87
CA HIS A 540 11.53 -8.51 8.75
C HIS A 540 10.01 -8.64 8.87
N ASN A 541 9.30 -7.54 9.12
CA ASN A 541 7.89 -7.59 9.51
C ASN A 541 7.03 -6.63 8.66
N ALA A 542 6.07 -7.19 7.93
CA ALA A 542 5.03 -6.47 7.18
C ALA A 542 3.87 -6.01 8.08
N GLY A 543 4.15 -5.66 9.34
CA GLY A 543 3.16 -5.28 10.34
C GLY A 543 3.67 -5.48 11.77
N ILE A 544 2.78 -5.32 12.74
CA ILE A 544 3.10 -5.53 14.17
C ILE A 544 3.46 -7.00 14.41
N ARG A 545 4.59 -7.25 15.10
CA ARG A 545 5.02 -8.57 15.58
C ARG A 545 5.29 -8.53 17.08
N LEU A 546 4.55 -9.33 17.85
CA LEU A 546 4.79 -9.53 19.29
C LEU A 546 6.08 -10.34 19.50
N VAL A 547 6.77 -10.16 20.62
CA VAL A 547 8.06 -10.82 20.92
C VAL A 547 8.18 -11.22 22.39
N ASP A 548 7.10 -11.08 23.17
CA ASP A 548 7.01 -11.36 24.60
C ASP A 548 7.33 -12.82 24.97
N ALA A 549 7.21 -13.73 24.00
CA ALA A 549 7.56 -15.14 24.17
C ALA A 549 9.05 -15.40 24.47
N TRP A 550 9.96 -14.48 24.12
CA TRP A 550 11.41 -14.70 24.23
C TRP A 550 12.24 -13.43 24.44
N ILE A 551 11.68 -12.23 24.28
CA ILE A 551 12.46 -10.99 24.36
C ILE A 551 13.12 -10.78 25.73
N ASP A 552 12.56 -11.30 26.83
CA ASP A 552 13.14 -11.17 28.17
C ASP A 552 14.22 -12.21 28.49
N ASN A 553 14.49 -13.16 27.57
CA ASN A 553 15.57 -14.11 27.75
C ASN A 553 16.93 -13.38 27.80
N ASP A 554 17.73 -13.65 28.83
CA ASP A 554 19.04 -13.03 29.04
C ASP A 554 20.06 -13.32 27.93
N ASN A 555 19.90 -14.45 27.25
CA ASN A 555 20.74 -14.88 26.13
C ASN A 555 20.33 -14.22 24.80
N VAL A 556 19.14 -13.63 24.71
CA VAL A 556 18.75 -12.76 23.60
C VAL A 556 19.31 -11.38 23.90
N THR A 557 20.46 -11.05 23.33
CA THR A 557 21.23 -9.86 23.67
C THR A 557 20.87 -8.66 22.83
N ALA A 558 20.37 -8.85 21.60
CA ALA A 558 19.82 -7.76 20.80
C ALA A 558 18.63 -8.20 19.95
N VAL A 559 17.72 -7.26 19.68
CA VAL A 559 16.53 -7.47 18.84
C VAL A 559 16.31 -6.24 17.97
N MET A 560 16.15 -6.47 16.67
CA MET A 560 15.95 -5.42 15.68
C MET A 560 14.76 -5.73 14.78
N PHE A 561 13.82 -4.79 14.65
CA PHE A 561 12.82 -4.82 13.59
C PHE A 561 13.42 -4.23 12.32
N GLY A 562 13.43 -5.01 11.25
CA GLY A 562 13.87 -4.63 9.91
C GLY A 562 12.73 -4.20 9.00
N HIS A 563 11.46 -4.36 9.40
CA HIS A 563 10.29 -4.02 8.57
C HIS A 563 10.45 -4.60 7.15
N LEU A 564 10.30 -3.76 6.10
CA LEU A 564 10.39 -4.13 4.69
C LEU A 564 11.38 -3.23 3.94
N PRO A 565 12.68 -3.60 3.91
CA PRO A 565 13.76 -2.72 3.45
C PRO A 565 13.92 -2.62 1.92
N GLY A 566 13.18 -3.39 1.12
CA GLY A 566 13.40 -3.50 -0.31
C GLY A 566 14.66 -4.30 -0.66
N GLN A 567 15.17 -4.15 -1.90
CA GLN A 567 16.19 -5.03 -2.48
C GLN A 567 17.55 -5.08 -1.74
N ASP A 568 17.86 -4.07 -0.92
CA ASP A 568 19.14 -3.96 -0.21
C ASP A 568 19.09 -4.45 1.26
N SER A 569 18.11 -5.32 1.59
CA SER A 569 17.91 -5.96 2.91
C SER A 569 19.22 -6.33 3.63
N GLY A 570 19.98 -7.29 3.11
CA GLY A 570 21.19 -7.81 3.76
C GLY A 570 22.31 -6.79 3.87
N ARG A 571 22.53 -5.95 2.85
CA ARG A 571 23.54 -4.87 2.93
C ARG A 571 23.21 -3.91 4.06
N SER A 572 21.94 -3.53 4.20
CA SER A 572 21.52 -2.62 5.27
C SER A 572 21.70 -3.22 6.66
N VAL A 573 21.29 -4.49 6.83
CA VAL A 573 21.48 -5.24 8.08
C VAL A 573 22.95 -5.28 8.49
N VAL A 574 23.86 -5.60 7.56
CA VAL A 574 25.30 -5.67 7.87
C VAL A 574 25.86 -4.32 8.30
N GLN A 575 25.50 -3.21 7.64
CA GLN A 575 25.96 -1.89 8.04
C GLN A 575 25.55 -1.54 9.48
N ILE A 576 24.34 -1.92 9.86
CA ILE A 576 23.81 -1.68 11.22
C ILE A 576 24.48 -2.60 12.23
N LEU A 577 24.54 -3.90 11.95
CA LEU A 577 25.14 -4.88 12.84
C LEU A 577 26.59 -4.51 13.17
N TYR A 578 27.37 -4.00 12.22
CA TYR A 578 28.77 -3.61 12.43
C TYR A 578 28.97 -2.12 12.76
N GLY A 579 27.90 -1.34 12.93
CA GLY A 579 27.97 0.06 13.32
C GLY A 579 28.62 0.99 12.29
N GLU A 580 28.62 0.62 11.01
CA GLU A 580 29.07 1.47 9.90
C GLU A 580 28.14 2.65 9.69
N VAL A 581 26.87 2.40 9.95
CA VAL A 581 25.83 3.39 10.15
C VAL A 581 25.29 3.16 11.56
N LEU A 582 25.27 4.20 12.39
CA LEU A 582 24.55 4.10 13.66
C LEU A 582 23.07 3.97 13.29
N ALA A 583 22.47 2.80 13.54
CA ALA A 583 21.02 2.75 13.72
C ALA A 583 20.69 3.89 14.68
N LYS A 584 19.85 4.85 14.23
CA LYS A 584 19.56 6.03 15.03
C LYS A 584 19.05 5.55 16.39
N THR A 585 19.92 5.57 17.39
CA THR A 585 19.54 5.50 18.79
C THR A 585 18.92 6.84 19.07
N THR A 586 17.63 7.01 18.76
CA THR A 586 16.93 8.30 18.76
C THR A 586 17.24 9.08 20.05
N PRO A 587 18.14 10.10 20.04
CA PRO A 587 18.38 10.90 21.24
C PRO A 587 17.41 12.09 21.30
N ASN A 588 16.61 12.31 20.24
CA ASN A 588 15.85 13.53 20.01
C ASN A 588 14.35 13.33 19.74
N LEU A 589 13.74 12.28 20.29
CA LEU A 589 12.29 12.24 20.50
C LEU A 589 12.00 11.91 21.97
N ARG A 590 11.97 12.95 22.80
CA ARG A 590 11.40 12.90 24.15
C ARG A 590 9.87 12.87 24.03
N SER A 591 9.27 11.69 24.17
CA SER A 591 7.97 11.39 24.80
C SER A 591 7.43 10.09 24.17
N ALA A 592 7.07 9.02 24.87
CA ALA A 592 6.57 8.91 26.22
C ALA A 592 7.13 7.65 26.91
N THR A 593 7.56 7.86 28.15
CA THR A 593 7.57 6.88 29.25
C THR A 593 8.20 5.50 28.98
N LEU A 594 9.49 5.42 29.29
CA LEU A 594 10.03 4.30 30.06
C LEU A 594 9.03 3.88 31.15
N MET A 595 8.24 2.83 30.93
CA MET A 595 7.80 2.00 32.05
C MET A 595 9.01 1.17 32.45
N LYS A 596 9.78 1.71 33.38
CA LYS A 596 10.63 0.92 34.25
C LYS A 596 9.71 0.09 35.14
N GLU A 597 9.87 -1.22 35.10
CA GLU A 597 10.11 -1.98 36.33
C GLU A 597 11.45 -2.68 36.21
#